data_AF-A0A1Q3VLE1-F1
#
_entry.id   AF-A0A1Q3VLE1-F1
#
_cell.length_a   1.000
_cell.length_b   1.000
_cell.length_c   1.000
_cell.angle_alpha   90.00
_cell.angle_beta   90.00
_cell.angle_gamma   90.00
#
_symmetry.space_group_name_H-M   'P 1'
#
loop_
_entity.id
_entity.type
_entity.pdbx_description
1 polymer ?
#
loop_
_entity_poly.entity_id
_entity_poly.type
_entity_poly.pdbx_seq_one_letter_code
_entity_poly.pdbx_strand_id
1 'polypeptide(L)'
;MLVGRQMGYRDELPYFYFQRIVGNRLEVCSPNGYVTKVAPEDVCDFVAGEPVMVQAMPREKFLERSRLPLSARQGTISIEWYDEAYVLAVEKDRWGRPDRVWVQFVDSNLNGDARQCAPVDDASRKRLAALCRRTRMPVISKNTGGRSADAGVARAKDDARHMVSRFMKAALTGHQAGVELLTMAGATPVSKSKLNKLGVPLSTSRLCF
;
A
#
# COMPACT_ATOMS: atom_id res chain seq x y z
N MET A 1 -22.26 -0.59 -23.41
CA MET A 1 -22.65 -1.95 -23.85
C MET A 1 -21.37 -2.76 -23.98
N LEU A 2 -21.01 -3.53 -22.95
CA LEU A 2 -19.81 -4.38 -22.95
C LEU A 2 -20.11 -5.59 -23.86
N VAL A 3 -19.42 -5.67 -24.99
CA VAL A 3 -19.48 -6.82 -25.88
C VAL A 3 -18.79 -7.97 -25.15
N GLY A 4 -19.61 -8.86 -24.59
CA GLY A 4 -19.18 -10.12 -24.01
C GLY A 4 -18.54 -11.01 -25.07
N ARG A 5 -17.22 -11.15 -25.03
CA ARG A 5 -16.60 -12.39 -25.48
C ARG A 5 -16.87 -13.42 -24.39
N GLN A 6 -17.69 -14.42 -24.71
CA GLN A 6 -17.92 -15.61 -23.89
C GLN A 6 -16.57 -16.17 -23.42
N MET A 7 -16.21 -15.94 -22.17
CA MET A 7 -15.18 -16.71 -21.49
C MET A 7 -15.85 -17.89 -20.80
N GLY A 8 -15.28 -19.08 -21.01
CA GLY A 8 -15.80 -20.35 -20.51
C GLY A 8 -15.89 -20.34 -18.99
N TYR A 9 -17.10 -20.11 -18.49
CA TYR A 9 -17.49 -20.30 -17.11
C TYR A 9 -17.25 -21.75 -16.69
N ARG A 10 -16.21 -22.03 -15.91
CA ARG A 10 -16.33 -23.08 -14.89
C ARG A 10 -15.73 -22.79 -13.52
N ASP A 11 -14.80 -21.84 -13.33
CA ASP A 11 -14.27 -21.53 -11.97
C ASP A 11 -13.75 -20.07 -11.80
N GLU A 12 -14.37 -19.08 -12.45
CA GLU A 12 -14.01 -17.67 -12.20
C GLU A 12 -14.82 -17.10 -11.04
N LEU A 13 -14.13 -16.84 -9.92
CA LEU A 13 -14.66 -15.96 -8.86
C LEU A 13 -14.89 -14.55 -9.46
N PRO A 14 -16.06 -13.93 -9.26
CA PRO A 14 -16.55 -12.83 -10.09
C PRO A 14 -15.91 -11.47 -9.78
N TYR A 15 -14.81 -11.42 -9.03
CA TYR A 15 -14.23 -10.16 -8.57
C TYR A 15 -12.78 -9.99 -9.03
N PHE A 16 -12.48 -8.83 -9.59
CA PHE A 16 -11.13 -8.35 -9.86
C PHE A 16 -10.68 -7.45 -8.71
N TYR A 17 -9.43 -7.55 -8.30
CA TYR A 17 -8.85 -6.64 -7.31
C TYR A 17 -7.77 -5.78 -7.94
N PHE A 18 -7.75 -4.52 -7.50
CA PHE A 18 -6.73 -3.54 -7.88
C PHE A 18 -5.33 -4.03 -7.49
N GLN A 19 -4.35 -3.76 -8.35
CA GLN A 19 -2.95 -4.08 -8.14
C GLN A 19 -2.11 -2.82 -8.00
N ARG A 20 -2.12 -1.97 -9.04
CA ARG A 20 -1.30 -0.77 -9.13
C ARG A 20 -1.78 0.14 -10.26
N ILE A 21 -1.32 1.37 -10.26
CA ILE A 21 -1.50 2.30 -11.38
C ILE A 21 -0.35 2.09 -12.38
N VAL A 22 -0.68 1.94 -13.67
CA VAL A 22 0.30 1.85 -14.76
C VAL A 22 -0.05 2.91 -15.80
N GLY A 23 0.70 4.02 -15.80
CA GLY A 23 0.34 5.20 -16.58
C GLY A 23 -0.94 5.84 -16.05
N ASN A 24 -1.97 5.94 -16.88
CA ASN A 24 -3.31 6.43 -16.52
C ASN A 24 -4.35 5.32 -16.27
N ARG A 25 -3.93 4.04 -16.20
CA ARG A 25 -4.85 2.90 -16.06
C ARG A 25 -4.63 2.14 -14.76
N LEU A 26 -5.68 1.51 -14.27
CA LEU A 26 -5.64 0.63 -13.11
C LEU A 26 -5.34 -0.80 -13.58
N GLU A 27 -4.23 -1.37 -13.13
CA GLU A 27 -3.97 -2.80 -13.31
C GLU A 27 -4.81 -3.55 -12.27
N VAL A 28 -5.66 -4.46 -12.72
CA VAL A 28 -6.53 -5.31 -11.89
C VAL A 28 -6.26 -6.77 -12.18
N CYS A 29 -6.45 -7.63 -11.19
CA CYS A 29 -6.12 -9.05 -11.27
C CYS A 29 -7.27 -9.90 -10.74
N SER A 30 -7.54 -11.03 -11.40
CA SER A 30 -8.47 -12.04 -10.90
C SER A 30 -7.77 -13.01 -9.95
N PRO A 31 -8.52 -13.68 -9.06
CA PRO A 31 -7.99 -14.73 -8.19
C PRO A 31 -7.24 -15.84 -8.94
N ASN A 32 -7.57 -16.09 -10.20
CA ASN A 32 -6.95 -17.11 -11.05
C ASN A 32 -5.67 -16.64 -11.77
N GLY A 33 -5.28 -15.37 -11.59
CA GLY A 33 -4.03 -14.81 -12.11
C GLY A 33 -4.15 -14.12 -13.46
N TYR A 34 -5.36 -13.92 -13.96
CA TYR A 34 -5.60 -13.03 -15.10
C TYR A 34 -5.31 -11.60 -14.67
N VAL A 35 -4.57 -10.85 -15.50
CA VAL A 35 -4.21 -9.45 -15.26
C VAL A 35 -4.71 -8.62 -16.44
N THR A 36 -5.45 -7.56 -16.16
CA THR A 36 -5.90 -6.60 -17.17
C THR A 36 -5.74 -5.17 -16.68
N LYS A 37 -5.83 -4.21 -17.60
CA LYS A 37 -5.77 -2.77 -17.31
C LYS A 37 -7.10 -2.16 -17.66
N VAL A 38 -7.76 -1.58 -16.67
CA VAL A 38 -9.05 -0.90 -16.81
C VAL A 38 -8.85 0.61 -16.68
N ALA A 39 -9.66 1.39 -17.38
CA ALA A 39 -9.68 2.82 -17.12
C ALA A 39 -10.30 3.05 -15.73
N PRO A 40 -9.86 4.05 -14.95
CA PRO A 40 -10.43 4.33 -13.65
C PRO A 40 -11.96 4.52 -13.68
N GLU A 41 -12.48 5.03 -14.80
CA GLU A 41 -13.88 5.29 -15.04
C GLU A 41 -14.69 4.00 -15.28
N ASP A 42 -14.03 2.91 -15.68
CA ASP A 42 -14.65 1.62 -15.99
C ASP A 42 -14.84 0.73 -14.74
N VAL A 43 -14.30 1.13 -13.58
CA VAL A 43 -14.48 0.40 -12.31
C VAL A 43 -15.82 0.77 -11.71
N CYS A 44 -16.87 0.08 -12.15
CA CYS A 44 -18.20 0.14 -11.53
C CYS A 44 -18.46 -1.14 -10.75
N ASP A 45 -18.23 -1.10 -9.44
CA ASP A 45 -18.91 -1.95 -8.44
C ASP A 45 -18.62 -1.38 -7.04
N PHE A 46 -19.33 -0.30 -6.72
CA PHE A 46 -19.34 0.25 -5.38
C PHE A 46 -20.42 -0.48 -4.58
N VAL A 47 -20.03 -1.41 -3.71
CA VAL A 47 -20.95 -1.92 -2.68
C VAL A 47 -21.14 -0.77 -1.69
N ALA A 48 -22.31 -0.13 -1.70
CA ALA A 48 -22.67 0.90 -0.74
C ALA A 48 -22.66 0.29 0.67
N GLY A 49 -21.59 0.54 1.42
CA GLY A 49 -21.48 0.24 2.84
C GLY A 49 -21.68 1.51 3.65
N GLU A 50 -22.20 1.37 4.87
CA GLU A 50 -22.21 2.48 5.82
C GLU A 50 -20.77 2.95 6.11
N PRO A 51 -20.49 4.27 6.04
CA PRO A 51 -19.18 4.81 6.38
C PRO A 51 -18.78 4.42 7.80
N VAL A 52 -17.56 3.92 7.97
CA VAL A 52 -17.06 3.61 9.31
C VAL A 52 -16.58 4.90 9.98
N MET A 53 -17.27 5.30 11.04
CA MET A 53 -16.90 6.47 11.85
C MET A 53 -15.97 6.10 13.01
N VAL A 54 -15.00 6.97 13.24
CA VAL A 54 -13.98 6.87 14.29
C VAL A 54 -13.70 8.23 14.91
N GLN A 55 -13.11 8.22 16.11
CA GLN A 55 -12.54 9.41 16.74
C GLN A 55 -11.06 9.48 16.35
N ALA A 56 -10.71 10.49 15.54
CA ALA A 56 -9.37 10.68 15.00
C ALA A 56 -8.79 12.02 15.47
N MET A 57 -7.47 12.09 15.66
CA MET A 57 -6.80 13.31 16.12
C MET A 57 -6.44 14.17 14.89
N PRO A 58 -6.99 15.39 14.75
CA PRO A 58 -6.62 16.31 13.68
C PRO A 58 -5.15 16.69 13.75
N ARG A 59 -4.59 17.09 12.60
CA ARG A 59 -3.18 17.47 12.48
C ARG A 59 -2.77 18.55 13.50
N GLU A 60 -3.58 19.57 13.70
CA GLU A 60 -3.24 20.68 14.61
C GLU A 60 -3.15 20.21 16.07
N LYS A 61 -4.17 19.47 16.54
CA LYS A 61 -4.18 18.85 17.87
C LYS A 61 -3.02 17.87 18.06
N PHE A 62 -2.67 17.11 17.01
CA PHE A 62 -1.50 16.23 17.04
C PHE A 62 -0.18 17.01 17.18
N LEU A 63 -0.02 18.10 16.42
CA LEU A 63 1.17 18.96 16.51
C LEU A 63 1.27 19.63 17.88
N GLU A 64 0.18 20.13 18.43
CA GLU A 64 0.13 20.68 19.78
C GLU A 64 0.57 19.64 20.82
N ARG A 65 -0.01 18.44 20.77
CA ARG A 65 0.34 17.35 21.68
C ARG A 65 1.80 16.91 21.54
N SER A 66 2.36 16.94 20.33
CA SER A 66 3.76 16.58 20.08
C SER A 66 4.77 17.51 20.77
N ARG A 67 4.35 18.76 21.05
CA ARG A 67 5.17 19.78 21.73
C ARG A 67 5.15 19.63 23.26
N LEU A 68 4.22 18.84 23.82
CA LEU A 68 4.12 18.65 25.26
C LEU A 68 5.33 17.85 25.82
N PRO A 69 5.69 18.05 27.09
CA PRO A 69 6.67 17.21 27.78
C PRO A 69 6.29 15.72 27.73
N LEU A 70 7.28 14.83 27.79
CA LEU A 70 7.07 13.38 27.67
C LEU A 70 6.07 12.84 28.72
N SER A 71 6.14 13.35 29.94
CA SER A 71 5.22 12.99 31.04
C SER A 71 3.76 13.28 30.71
N ALA A 72 3.47 14.42 30.09
CA ALA A 72 2.12 14.79 29.65
C ALA A 72 1.66 13.99 28.41
N ARG A 73 2.59 13.52 27.58
CA ARG A 73 2.27 12.68 26.41
C ARG A 73 1.90 11.25 26.78
N GLN A 74 2.50 10.69 27.83
CA GLN A 74 2.27 9.32 28.28
C GLN A 74 0.98 9.12 29.09
N GLY A 75 0.39 10.21 29.60
CA GLY A 75 -0.89 10.16 30.30
C GLY A 75 -2.06 9.82 29.38
N THR A 76 -3.18 9.42 29.99
CA THR A 76 -4.45 9.14 29.29
C THR A 76 -4.88 10.36 28.47
N ILE A 77 -5.15 10.15 27.18
CA ILE A 77 -5.58 11.20 26.27
C ILE A 77 -7.08 11.43 26.45
N SER A 78 -7.47 12.66 26.78
CA SER A 78 -8.90 13.06 26.81
C SER A 78 -9.52 12.93 25.42
N ILE A 79 -10.83 12.64 25.37
CA ILE A 79 -11.58 12.51 24.11
C ILE A 79 -11.61 13.83 23.32
N GLU A 80 -11.49 14.97 23.99
CA GLU A 80 -11.46 16.32 23.39
C GLU A 80 -10.30 16.53 22.40
N TRP A 81 -9.26 15.70 22.48
CA TRP A 81 -8.15 15.70 21.53
C TRP A 81 -8.50 15.07 20.18
N TYR A 82 -9.68 14.46 20.06
CA TYR A 82 -10.16 13.78 18.87
C TYR A 82 -11.40 14.47 18.32
N ASP A 83 -11.64 14.26 17.03
CA ASP A 83 -12.82 14.70 16.30
C ASP A 83 -13.35 13.53 15.45
N GLU A 84 -14.63 13.59 15.13
CA GLU A 84 -15.28 12.57 14.33
C GLU A 84 -14.76 12.57 12.89
N ALA A 85 -14.46 11.38 12.39
CA ALA A 85 -13.98 11.20 11.02
C ALA A 85 -14.48 9.90 10.41
N TYR A 86 -14.70 9.94 9.10
CA TYR A 86 -14.96 8.78 8.25
C TYR A 86 -13.64 8.11 7.85
N VAL A 87 -13.58 6.79 7.93
CA VAL A 87 -12.42 6.02 7.50
C VAL A 87 -12.41 5.84 6.00
N LEU A 88 -11.33 6.27 5.35
CA LEU A 88 -11.10 6.11 3.92
C LEU A 88 -10.31 4.83 3.61
N ALA A 89 -9.30 4.52 4.42
CA ALA A 89 -8.46 3.33 4.25
C ALA A 89 -7.75 2.95 5.55
N VAL A 90 -7.35 1.68 5.67
CA VAL A 90 -6.58 1.18 6.81
C VAL A 90 -5.38 0.35 6.33
N GLU A 91 -4.20 0.63 6.86
CA GLU A 91 -3.03 -0.25 6.78
C GLU A 91 -2.95 -1.10 8.04
N LYS A 92 -2.80 -2.41 7.87
CA LYS A 92 -2.56 -3.36 8.94
C LYS A 92 -1.07 -3.58 9.17
N ASP A 93 -0.71 -3.70 10.44
CA ASP A 93 0.63 -4.15 10.84
C ASP A 93 0.86 -5.63 10.48
N ARG A 94 2.06 -6.12 10.81
CA ARG A 94 2.46 -7.53 10.60
C ARG A 94 1.63 -8.53 11.41
N TRP A 95 0.93 -8.10 12.45
CA TRP A 95 0.06 -8.92 13.29
C TRP A 95 -1.42 -8.80 12.88
N GLY A 96 -1.71 -8.08 11.79
CA GLY A 96 -3.07 -7.91 11.28
C GLY A 96 -3.92 -6.86 12.01
N ARG A 97 -3.30 -6.04 12.87
CA ARG A 97 -3.99 -4.97 13.62
C ARG A 97 -3.95 -3.64 12.85
N PRO A 98 -4.96 -2.75 12.98
CA PRO A 98 -4.90 -1.42 12.39
C PRO A 98 -3.67 -0.64 12.87
N ASP A 99 -2.81 -0.24 11.94
CA ASP A 99 -1.59 0.52 12.16
C ASP A 99 -1.80 1.99 11.76
N ARG A 100 -2.01 2.22 10.45
CA ARG A 100 -2.27 3.54 9.87
C ARG A 100 -3.71 3.63 9.38
N VAL A 101 -4.38 4.74 9.68
CA VAL A 101 -5.77 4.97 9.32
C VAL A 101 -5.85 6.29 8.58
N TRP A 102 -6.30 6.24 7.32
CA TRP A 102 -6.61 7.44 6.54
C TRP A 102 -8.05 7.81 6.77
N VAL A 103 -8.29 9.08 7.10
CA VAL A 103 -9.61 9.57 7.46
C VAL A 103 -9.98 10.85 6.70
N GLN A 104 -11.27 11.12 6.68
CA GLN A 104 -11.87 12.40 6.33
C GLN A 104 -12.72 12.85 7.51
N PHE A 105 -12.35 13.98 8.13
CA PHE A 105 -13.09 14.56 9.24
C PHE A 105 -14.50 14.97 8.81
N VAL A 106 -15.47 14.85 9.72
CA VAL A 106 -16.84 15.31 9.50
C VAL A 106 -16.86 16.84 9.37
N ASP A 107 -16.08 17.54 10.20
CA ASP A 107 -15.82 18.97 10.03
C ASP A 107 -14.88 19.18 8.83
N SER A 108 -15.39 19.84 7.79
CA SER A 108 -14.66 20.16 6.56
C SER A 108 -13.41 21.00 6.81
N ASN A 109 -13.40 21.84 7.85
CA ASN A 109 -12.29 22.74 8.16
C ASN A 109 -11.02 22.00 8.57
N LEU A 110 -11.16 20.77 9.08
CA LEU A 110 -10.04 19.95 9.56
C LEU A 110 -9.34 19.16 8.43
N ASN A 111 -9.95 19.08 7.24
CA ASN A 111 -9.51 18.17 6.18
C ASN A 111 -8.33 18.68 5.34
N GLY A 112 -8.03 19.98 5.32
CA GLY A 112 -6.96 20.55 4.48
C GLY A 112 -7.00 20.11 3.01
N ASP A 113 -5.86 20.19 2.30
CA ASP A 113 -5.78 19.86 0.86
C ASP A 113 -5.57 18.36 0.55
N ALA A 114 -5.27 17.52 1.56
CA ALA A 114 -4.92 16.11 1.35
C ALA A 114 -5.52 15.19 2.41
N ARG A 115 -5.88 13.97 2.01
CA ARG A 115 -6.37 12.88 2.88
C ARG A 115 -5.34 12.60 3.98
N GLN A 116 -5.74 12.75 5.25
CA GLN A 116 -4.83 12.68 6.38
C GLN A 116 -4.75 11.27 6.97
N CYS A 117 -3.53 10.79 7.21
CA CYS A 117 -3.30 9.66 8.09
C CYS A 117 -3.31 10.16 9.55
N ALA A 118 -4.31 9.76 10.32
CA ALA A 118 -4.56 10.30 11.65
C ALA A 118 -4.47 9.21 12.73
N PRO A 119 -3.92 9.52 13.92
CA PRO A 119 -4.08 8.68 15.10
C PRO A 119 -5.55 8.56 15.47
N VAL A 120 -6.02 7.33 15.73
CA VAL A 120 -7.36 7.05 16.24
C VAL A 120 -7.30 6.65 17.70
N ASP A 121 -8.35 6.96 18.46
CA ASP A 121 -8.47 6.57 19.85
C ASP A 121 -8.54 5.04 20.01
N ASP A 122 -8.33 4.55 21.24
CA ASP A 122 -8.26 3.12 21.53
C ASP A 122 -9.59 2.40 21.31
N ALA A 123 -10.73 3.05 21.59
CA ALA A 123 -12.04 2.45 21.39
C ALA A 123 -12.34 2.29 19.90
N SER A 124 -12.07 3.32 19.07
CA SER A 124 -12.19 3.20 17.61
C SER A 124 -11.20 2.21 17.04
N ARG A 125 -9.97 2.13 17.54
CA ARG A 125 -8.96 1.16 17.08
C ARG A 125 -9.42 -0.28 17.32
N LYS A 126 -9.99 -0.57 18.49
CA LYS A 126 -10.57 -1.89 18.82
C LYS A 126 -11.74 -2.22 17.89
N ARG A 127 -12.65 -1.27 17.66
CA ARG A 127 -13.78 -1.43 16.74
C ARG A 127 -13.31 -1.66 15.30
N LEU A 128 -12.32 -0.89 14.85
CA LEU A 128 -11.72 -1.01 13.53
C LEU A 128 -11.08 -2.37 13.32
N ALA A 129 -10.46 -2.97 14.34
CA ALA A 129 -9.87 -4.31 14.21
C ALA A 129 -10.89 -5.37 13.76
N ALA A 130 -12.16 -5.26 14.19
CA ALA A 130 -13.24 -6.14 13.76
C ALA A 130 -13.79 -5.81 12.36
N LEU A 131 -13.83 -4.51 12.02
CA LEU A 131 -14.45 -3.97 10.80
C LEU A 131 -13.49 -3.89 9.59
N CYS A 132 -12.17 -3.85 9.81
CA CYS A 132 -11.14 -3.68 8.78
C CYS A 132 -10.98 -4.94 7.92
N ARG A 133 -11.96 -5.18 7.06
CA ARG A 133 -11.99 -6.25 6.05
C ARG A 133 -12.08 -5.60 4.67
N ARG A 134 -11.41 -6.19 3.68
CA ARG A 134 -11.46 -5.72 2.28
C ARG A 134 -12.88 -5.70 1.70
N THR A 135 -13.82 -6.43 2.30
CA THR A 135 -15.24 -6.43 1.95
C THR A 135 -16.00 -5.19 2.44
N ARG A 136 -15.42 -4.38 3.33
CA ARG A 136 -16.07 -3.20 3.93
C ARG A 136 -15.33 -1.89 3.67
N MET A 137 -14.03 -1.94 3.45
CA MET A 137 -13.20 -0.76 3.18
C MET A 137 -11.88 -1.16 2.51
N PRO A 138 -11.16 -0.20 1.90
CA PRO A 138 -9.78 -0.42 1.47
C PRO A 138 -8.88 -0.81 2.64
N VAL A 139 -8.31 -2.02 2.58
CA VAL A 139 -7.35 -2.53 3.58
C VAL A 139 -6.05 -2.92 2.90
N ILE A 140 -4.98 -2.23 3.29
CA ILE A 140 -3.59 -2.51 2.95
C ILE A 140 -3.07 -3.47 4.02
N SER A 141 -2.54 -4.63 3.64
CA SER A 141 -2.01 -5.60 4.61
C SER A 141 -0.64 -6.11 4.20
N LYS A 142 0.31 -6.12 5.13
CA LYS A 142 1.66 -6.64 4.86
C LYS A 142 1.70 -8.16 4.63
N ASN A 143 0.64 -8.88 5.02
CA ASN A 143 0.65 -10.34 5.16
C ASN A 143 -0.38 -11.13 4.33
N THR A 144 -1.13 -10.54 3.38
CA THR A 144 -2.05 -11.36 2.57
C THR A 144 -1.86 -11.26 1.05
N GLY A 145 -1.38 -12.39 0.52
CA GLY A 145 -1.59 -12.87 -0.84
C GLY A 145 -0.49 -12.46 -1.81
N GLY A 146 0.23 -13.43 -2.38
CA GLY A 146 1.10 -13.23 -3.55
C GLY A 146 0.38 -12.73 -4.82
N ARG A 147 -0.90 -12.35 -4.69
CA ARG A 147 -1.79 -11.78 -5.69
C ARG A 147 -2.70 -10.73 -5.02
N SER A 148 -2.16 -9.67 -4.43
CA SER A 148 -2.91 -8.50 -3.93
C SER A 148 -2.15 -7.21 -4.26
N ALA A 149 -2.79 -6.03 -4.23
CA ALA A 149 -2.13 -4.73 -4.44
C ALA A 149 -0.85 -4.56 -3.60
N ASP A 150 -0.87 -5.13 -2.39
CA ASP A 150 0.24 -5.15 -1.45
C ASP A 150 1.45 -5.92 -2.01
N ALA A 151 1.21 -6.98 -2.80
CA ALA A 151 2.26 -7.72 -3.50
C ALA A 151 2.94 -6.88 -4.58
N GLY A 152 2.21 -5.99 -5.26
CA GLY A 152 2.78 -5.09 -6.28
C GLY A 152 3.78 -4.10 -5.69
N VAL A 153 3.42 -3.46 -4.57
CA VAL A 153 4.28 -2.48 -3.87
C VAL A 153 5.46 -3.17 -3.19
N ALA A 154 5.24 -4.30 -2.51
CA ALA A 154 6.30 -5.08 -1.90
C ALA A 154 7.29 -5.59 -2.96
N ARG A 155 6.80 -6.12 -4.08
CA ARG A 155 7.62 -6.61 -5.19
C ARG A 155 8.43 -5.49 -5.85
N ALA A 156 7.85 -4.31 -6.06
CA ALA A 156 8.58 -3.17 -6.58
C ALA A 156 9.72 -2.74 -5.64
N LYS A 157 9.47 -2.73 -4.33
CA LYS A 157 10.48 -2.41 -3.32
C LYS A 157 11.58 -3.46 -3.25
N ASP A 158 11.22 -4.74 -3.30
CA ASP A 158 12.17 -5.85 -3.26
C ASP A 158 12.98 -5.96 -4.56
N ASP A 159 12.37 -5.68 -5.71
CA ASP A 159 13.06 -5.59 -6.99
C ASP A 159 14.03 -4.41 -6.99
N ALA A 160 13.64 -3.22 -6.51
CA ALA A 160 14.53 -2.07 -6.39
C ALA A 160 15.72 -2.38 -5.47
N ARG A 161 15.47 -2.96 -4.28
CA ARG A 161 16.52 -3.41 -3.37
C ARG A 161 17.47 -4.39 -4.03
N HIS A 162 16.94 -5.38 -4.73
CA HIS A 162 17.74 -6.39 -5.42
C HIS A 162 18.63 -5.78 -6.51
N MET A 163 18.12 -4.82 -7.28
CA MET A 163 18.88 -4.12 -8.32
C MET A 163 20.00 -3.27 -7.71
N VAL A 164 19.73 -2.53 -6.63
CA VAL A 164 20.74 -1.76 -5.90
C VAL A 164 21.82 -2.66 -5.32
N SER A 165 21.46 -3.78 -4.69
CA SER A 165 22.44 -4.72 -4.14
C SER A 165 23.34 -5.33 -5.22
N ARG A 166 22.80 -5.64 -6.41
CA ARG A 166 23.60 -6.13 -7.54
C ARG A 166 24.49 -5.04 -8.14
N PHE A 167 24.01 -3.80 -8.19
CA PHE A 167 24.80 -2.66 -8.65
C PHE A 167 26.01 -2.45 -7.75
N MET A 168 25.79 -2.36 -6.44
CA MET A 168 26.87 -2.19 -5.46
C MET A 168 27.88 -3.32 -5.55
N LYS A 169 27.42 -4.57 -5.68
CA LYS A 169 28.33 -5.72 -5.80
C LYS A 169 29.11 -5.72 -7.12
N ALA A 170 28.45 -5.42 -8.25
CA ALA A 170 29.11 -5.29 -9.54
C ALA A 170 30.18 -4.19 -9.53
N ALA A 171 29.90 -3.05 -8.89
CA ALA A 171 30.87 -1.97 -8.71
C ALA A 171 32.07 -2.41 -7.84
N LEU A 172 31.80 -3.07 -6.71
CA LEU A 172 32.86 -3.55 -5.80
C LEU A 172 33.73 -4.65 -6.42
N THR A 173 33.20 -5.46 -7.33
CA THR A 173 33.96 -6.52 -8.02
C THR A 173 34.49 -6.11 -9.39
N GLY A 174 34.41 -4.83 -9.77
CA GLY A 174 34.90 -4.33 -11.06
C GLY A 174 34.13 -4.86 -12.28
N HIS A 175 32.89 -5.31 -12.12
CA HIS A 175 32.08 -5.89 -13.19
C HIS A 175 31.38 -4.80 -14.03
N GLN A 176 32.17 -4.11 -14.87
CA GLN A 176 31.78 -2.90 -15.60
C GLN A 176 30.48 -3.04 -16.42
N ALA A 177 30.34 -4.10 -17.21
CA ALA A 177 29.12 -4.35 -18.00
C ALA A 177 27.84 -4.50 -17.15
N GLY A 178 27.99 -4.90 -15.88
CA GLY A 178 26.89 -5.02 -14.93
C GLY A 178 26.49 -3.66 -14.36
N VAL A 179 27.48 -2.81 -14.07
CA VAL A 179 27.28 -1.43 -13.60
C VAL A 179 26.56 -0.61 -14.67
N GLU A 180 27.05 -0.63 -15.91
CA GLU A 180 26.46 0.10 -17.04
C GLU A 180 25.02 -0.32 -17.32
N LEU A 181 24.72 -1.61 -17.28
CA LEU A 181 23.35 -2.07 -17.49
C LEU A 181 22.41 -1.65 -16.34
N LEU A 182 22.89 -1.64 -15.10
CA LEU A 182 22.09 -1.33 -13.92
C LEU A 182 21.88 0.18 -13.73
N THR A 183 22.80 1.05 -14.16
CA THR A 183 22.55 2.50 -14.20
C THR A 183 21.45 2.86 -15.20
N MET A 184 21.34 2.12 -16.31
CA MET A 184 20.26 2.30 -17.30
C MET A 184 18.91 1.76 -16.83
N ALA A 185 18.84 1.06 -15.69
CA ALA A 185 17.59 0.47 -15.18
C ALA A 185 16.51 1.51 -14.81
N GLY A 186 16.92 2.75 -14.51
CA GLY A 186 15.98 3.86 -14.29
C GLY A 186 15.29 4.37 -15.56
N ALA A 187 15.90 4.15 -16.74
CA ALA A 187 15.36 4.55 -18.03
C ALA A 187 14.73 3.39 -18.81
N THR A 188 15.23 2.16 -18.62
CA THR A 188 14.72 0.96 -19.29
C THR A 188 14.61 -0.21 -18.30
N PRO A 189 13.49 -0.95 -18.29
CA PRO A 189 13.34 -2.08 -17.38
C PRO A 189 14.34 -3.19 -17.72
N VAL A 190 15.21 -3.52 -16.76
CA VAL A 190 16.20 -4.60 -16.90
C VAL A 190 15.68 -5.87 -16.24
N SER A 191 15.62 -6.98 -16.99
CA SER A 191 15.14 -8.26 -16.47
C SER A 191 16.21 -9.04 -15.68
N LYS A 192 15.78 -9.80 -14.67
CA LYS A 192 16.68 -10.67 -13.88
C LYS A 192 17.39 -11.72 -14.74
N SER A 193 16.72 -12.22 -15.78
CA SER A 193 17.32 -13.17 -16.74
C SER A 193 18.50 -12.54 -17.51
N LYS A 194 18.36 -11.28 -17.93
CA LYS A 194 19.44 -10.54 -18.63
C LYS A 194 20.66 -10.36 -17.73
N LEU A 195 20.45 -10.00 -16.45
CA LEU A 195 21.53 -9.87 -15.46
C LEU A 195 22.26 -11.19 -15.18
N ASN A 196 21.52 -12.30 -15.10
CA ASN A 196 22.10 -13.61 -14.87
C ASN A 196 22.92 -14.09 -16.08
N LYS A 197 22.43 -13.88 -17.30
CA LYS A 197 23.17 -14.19 -18.53
C LYS A 197 24.48 -13.40 -18.66
N LEU A 198 24.50 -12.17 -18.14
CA LEU A 198 25.67 -11.31 -18.09
C LEU A 198 26.64 -11.63 -16.95
N GLY A 199 26.34 -12.64 -16.12
CA GLY A 199 27.22 -13.01 -15.01
C GLY A 199 27.27 -11.98 -13.87
N VAL A 200 26.33 -11.03 -13.82
CA VAL A 200 26.32 -10.00 -12.77
C VAL A 200 26.25 -10.68 -11.40
N PRO A 201 27.16 -10.37 -10.46
CA PRO A 201 27.25 -11.12 -9.21
C PRO A 201 25.95 -11.01 -8.38
N LEU A 202 25.56 -12.13 -7.77
CA LEU A 202 24.42 -12.18 -6.84
C LEU A 202 24.87 -11.68 -5.47
N SER A 203 24.06 -10.84 -4.82
CA SER A 203 24.19 -10.57 -3.39
C SER A 203 23.69 -11.81 -2.63
N THR A 204 24.59 -12.76 -2.36
CA THR A 204 24.35 -13.91 -1.48
C THR A 204 24.66 -13.60 -0.02
N SER A 205 25.28 -12.46 0.24
CA SER A 205 25.58 -11.96 1.58
C SER A 205 24.52 -10.94 1.98
N ARG A 206 23.92 -11.14 3.16
CA ARG A 206 23.30 -10.05 3.94
C ARG A 206 24.36 -8.96 4.05
N LEU A 207 24.24 -7.90 3.25
CA LEU A 207 24.98 -6.68 3.48
C LEU A 207 24.40 -6.09 4.75
N CYS A 208 25.03 -6.40 5.88
CA CYS A 208 24.82 -5.69 7.12
C CYS A 208 25.40 -4.28 6.92
N PHE A 209 24.50 -3.32 6.74
CA PHE A 209 24.73 -1.92 7.06
C PHE A 209 23.70 -1.54 8.13
#